data_AF-D7CGW7-F1
#
_entry.id   AF-D7CGW7-F1
#
_cell.length_a   1.000
_cell.length_b   1.000
_cell.length_c   1.000
_cell.angle_alpha   90.00
_cell.angle_beta   90.00
_cell.angle_gamma   90.00
#
_symmetry.space_group_name_H-M   'P 1'
#
loop_
_entity.id
_entity.type
_entity.pdbx_description
1 polymer ?
#
loop_
_entity_poly.entity_id
_entity_poly.type
_entity_poly.pdbx_seq_one_letter_code
_entity_poly.pdbx_strand_id
1 'polypeptide(L)'
;MLLVAVAAGALSVIGFSAPAGAATSAPADTWNPPSNLVQPLDQVWRHVESTYPDLYGFKNYGWDQVMANKGSLNYCVRWESDQPVSAALRDQIHTALKRQSKKWIDSVAGFDGFPYNDVPVKIVGWAVKNRSTLQWTDNSVDIYTGLESEGAPQCSPDCGRFFHQDGNYSKCPGGAARHYDQSLWLTKGFGGGAGGDWGQRIGSEYMVGAVNQDNIHILLHEMGHTYGLDDFYDWTPTGVGGFLMQAGTADHITEFDKWMYRDFWRHLKSRYGL
;
A
#
# COMPACT_ATOMS: atom_id res chain seq x y z
N MET A 1 -45.50 57.92 17.86
CA MET A 1 -45.32 56.99 19.00
C MET A 1 -46.46 55.99 18.90
N LEU A 2 -46.28 54.68 18.78
CA LEU A 2 -45.32 53.81 19.43
C LEU A 2 -45.08 52.55 18.57
N LEU A 3 -43.91 51.94 18.78
CA LEU A 3 -43.26 50.85 18.07
C LEU A 3 -44.11 49.58 17.88
N VAL A 4 -43.97 48.97 16.70
CA VAL A 4 -44.21 47.54 16.47
C VAL A 4 -42.94 46.78 16.85
N ALA A 5 -43.02 45.94 17.88
CA ALA A 5 -41.92 45.08 18.31
C ALA A 5 -41.85 43.83 17.41
N VAL A 6 -40.69 43.64 16.78
CA VAL A 6 -40.34 42.42 16.04
C VAL A 6 -39.69 41.44 17.01
N ALA A 7 -40.33 40.30 17.25
CA ALA A 7 -39.74 39.20 18.00
C ALA A 7 -38.80 38.41 17.08
N ALA A 8 -37.51 38.40 17.42
CA ALA A 8 -36.49 37.60 16.76
C ALA A 8 -36.64 36.12 17.17
N GLY A 9 -36.94 35.26 16.20
CA GLY A 9 -36.87 33.81 16.36
C GLY A 9 -35.42 33.34 16.34
N ALA A 10 -35.01 32.63 17.39
CA ALA A 10 -33.68 32.05 17.52
C ALA A 10 -33.47 30.94 16.49
N LEU A 11 -32.38 31.05 15.71
CA LEU A 11 -31.92 30.03 14.77
C LEU A 11 -31.14 28.96 15.57
N SER A 12 -31.73 27.77 15.74
CA SER A 12 -31.06 26.63 16.38
C SER A 12 -29.98 26.09 15.45
N VAL A 13 -28.71 26.30 15.80
CA VAL A 13 -27.56 25.69 15.14
C VAL A 13 -27.50 24.23 15.57
N ILE A 14 -27.83 23.31 14.66
CA ILE A 14 -27.62 21.88 14.85
C ILE A 14 -26.10 21.64 14.74
N GLY A 15 -25.45 21.49 15.90
CA GLY A 15 -24.05 21.08 15.96
C GLY A 15 -23.91 19.63 15.49
N PHE A 16 -23.10 19.41 14.46
CA PHE A 16 -22.67 18.07 14.07
C PHE A 16 -21.67 17.56 15.12
N SER A 17 -22.13 16.66 15.99
CA SER A 17 -21.27 15.89 16.88
C SER A 17 -20.45 14.89 16.04
N ALA A 18 -19.12 15.07 16.00
CA ALA A 18 -18.21 14.07 15.45
C ALA A 18 -18.34 12.73 16.22
N PRO A 19 -18.17 11.56 15.59
CA PRO A 19 -18.26 10.29 16.29
C PRO A 19 -17.13 10.17 17.31
N ALA A 20 -17.49 9.80 18.54
CA ALA A 20 -16.55 9.50 19.60
C ALA A 20 -15.71 8.27 19.24
N GLY A 21 -14.42 8.50 18.97
CA GLY A 21 -13.43 7.46 18.72
C GLY A 21 -12.01 7.98 18.51
N ALA A 22 -11.74 9.27 18.78
CA ALA A 22 -10.39 9.80 18.76
C ALA A 22 -9.73 9.49 20.11
N ALA A 23 -8.97 8.40 20.17
CA ALA A 23 -8.02 8.18 21.26
C ALA A 23 -7.07 9.40 21.31
N THR A 24 -6.91 9.97 22.50
CA THR A 24 -5.95 11.05 22.77
C THR A 24 -4.56 10.59 22.37
N SER A 25 -4.05 11.13 21.27
CA SER A 25 -2.74 10.83 20.70
C SER A 25 -1.63 11.19 21.69
N ALA A 26 -0.70 10.26 21.91
CA ALA A 26 0.65 10.59 22.37
C ALA A 26 1.22 11.75 21.53
N PRO A 27 2.14 12.59 22.05
CA PRO A 27 2.77 13.61 21.22
C PRO A 27 3.33 12.93 19.96
N ALA A 28 2.87 13.38 18.79
CA ALA A 28 3.28 12.81 17.52
C ALA A 28 4.81 12.91 17.42
N ASP A 29 5.49 11.81 17.11
CA ASP A 29 6.90 11.88 16.75
C ASP A 29 7.01 12.76 15.50
N THR A 30 7.52 13.97 15.66
CA THR A 30 7.73 14.92 14.57
C THR A 30 9.04 14.59 13.83
N TRP A 31 9.23 15.14 12.63
CA TRP A 31 10.46 15.02 11.86
C TRP A 31 11.72 15.40 12.67
N ASN A 32 12.47 14.40 13.08
CA ASN A 32 13.73 14.54 13.83
C ASN A 32 14.63 13.30 13.62
N PRO A 33 15.12 13.08 12.38
CA PRO A 33 16.01 11.95 12.10
C PRO A 33 17.33 12.07 12.88
N PRO A 34 18.01 10.94 13.19
CA PRO A 34 19.38 10.95 13.67
C PRO A 34 20.28 11.86 12.80
N SER A 35 21.19 12.59 13.41
CA SER A 35 21.99 13.62 12.72
C SER A 35 22.78 13.08 11.54
N ASN A 36 23.24 11.82 11.61
CA ASN A 36 23.93 11.14 10.52
C ASN A 36 23.02 10.76 9.34
N LEU A 37 21.69 10.78 9.52
CA LEU A 37 20.72 10.50 8.47
C LEU A 37 20.17 11.78 7.80
N VAL A 38 20.35 12.96 8.39
CA VAL A 38 19.82 14.23 7.84
C VAL A 38 20.31 14.48 6.42
N GLN A 39 21.63 14.41 6.19
CA GLN A 39 22.23 14.63 4.87
C GLN A 39 21.77 13.60 3.82
N PRO A 40 21.87 12.27 4.07
CA PRO A 40 21.47 11.30 3.07
C PRO A 40 19.96 11.35 2.77
N LEU A 41 19.09 11.64 3.74
CA LEU A 41 17.65 11.82 3.49
C LEU A 41 17.37 13.02 2.57
N ASP A 42 18.02 14.17 2.80
CA ASP A 42 17.91 15.33 1.89
C ASP A 42 18.40 15.01 0.47
N GLN A 43 19.49 14.25 0.34
CA GLN A 43 19.98 13.81 -0.98
C GLN A 43 18.98 12.89 -1.69
N VAL A 44 18.37 11.94 -0.97
CA VAL A 44 17.32 11.07 -1.51
C VAL A 44 16.13 11.90 -1.98
N TRP A 45 15.61 12.80 -1.14
CA TRP A 45 14.44 13.59 -1.51
C TRP A 45 14.68 14.46 -2.75
N ARG A 46 15.83 15.13 -2.83
CA ARG A 46 16.21 15.91 -4.03
C ARG A 46 16.34 15.04 -5.27
N HIS A 47 16.84 13.81 -5.11
CA HIS A 47 16.90 12.86 -6.21
C HIS A 47 15.49 12.55 -6.73
N VAL A 48 14.58 12.15 -5.83
CA VAL A 48 13.17 11.87 -6.15
C VAL A 48 12.52 13.07 -6.85
N GLU A 49 12.66 14.29 -6.30
CA GLU A 49 12.10 15.51 -6.91
C GLU A 49 12.66 15.81 -8.31
N SER A 50 13.93 15.47 -8.56
CA SER A 50 14.55 15.68 -9.87
C SER A 50 14.16 14.60 -10.90
N THR A 51 13.90 13.38 -10.43
CA THR A 51 13.60 12.21 -11.27
C THR A 51 12.14 12.22 -11.73
N TYR A 52 11.21 12.60 -10.85
CA TYR A 52 9.77 12.47 -11.12
C TYR A 52 9.11 13.83 -11.41
N PRO A 53 8.76 14.12 -12.68
CA PRO A 53 8.20 15.42 -13.06
C PRO A 53 6.80 15.69 -12.48
N ASP A 54 6.06 14.63 -12.10
CA ASP A 54 4.72 14.72 -11.51
C ASP A 54 4.62 14.10 -10.11
N LEU A 55 5.71 14.13 -9.33
CA LEU A 55 5.78 13.60 -7.96
C LEU A 55 4.57 14.03 -7.09
N TYR A 56 4.21 15.31 -7.17
CA TYR A 56 3.14 15.90 -6.38
C TYR A 56 1.77 15.91 -7.06
N GLY A 57 1.67 15.52 -8.34
CA GLY A 57 0.39 15.37 -9.05
C GLY A 57 -0.05 13.91 -9.17
N PHE A 58 0.86 12.94 -9.03
CA PHE A 58 0.52 11.52 -8.95
C PHE A 58 -0.30 11.22 -7.68
N LYS A 59 -1.43 10.50 -7.85
CA LYS A 59 -2.47 10.29 -6.80
C LYS A 59 -2.81 8.82 -6.57
N ASN A 60 -1.87 7.92 -6.87
CA ASN A 60 -2.07 6.48 -6.65
C ASN A 60 -0.96 5.81 -5.84
N TYR A 61 -0.13 6.56 -5.11
CA TYR A 61 0.81 5.96 -4.16
C TYR A 61 0.06 5.14 -3.12
N GLY A 62 0.73 4.18 -2.48
CA GLY A 62 0.18 3.44 -1.34
C GLY A 62 -0.41 4.36 -0.26
N TRP A 63 0.16 5.56 -0.08
CA TRP A 63 -0.39 6.63 0.75
C TRP A 63 -1.81 7.03 0.32
N ASP A 64 -2.01 7.35 -0.96
CA ASP A 64 -3.32 7.75 -1.51
C ASP A 64 -4.33 6.60 -1.41
N GLN A 65 -3.87 5.36 -1.59
CA GLN A 65 -4.70 4.15 -1.47
C GLN A 65 -5.21 3.98 -0.03
N VAL A 66 -4.31 4.03 0.95
CA VAL A 66 -4.64 3.94 2.39
C VAL A 66 -5.61 5.05 2.79
N MET A 67 -5.37 6.28 2.34
CA MET A 67 -6.22 7.43 2.67
C MET A 67 -7.61 7.32 2.04
N ALA A 68 -7.70 6.93 0.76
CA ALA A 68 -8.97 6.73 0.07
C ALA A 68 -9.82 5.61 0.71
N ASN A 69 -9.16 4.57 1.23
CA ASN A 69 -9.80 3.41 1.85
C ASN A 69 -9.94 3.51 3.37
N LYS A 70 -9.72 4.71 3.93
CA LYS A 70 -9.91 5.01 5.35
C LYS A 70 -9.14 4.05 6.26
N GLY A 71 -7.88 3.79 5.92
CA GLY A 71 -7.00 2.95 6.72
C GLY A 71 -7.12 1.47 6.44
N SER A 72 -7.39 1.06 5.20
CA SER A 72 -7.33 -0.35 4.80
C SER A 72 -6.80 -0.51 3.38
N LEU A 73 -6.35 -1.71 3.03
CA LEU A 73 -5.92 -2.06 1.67
C LEU A 73 -6.56 -3.36 1.22
N ASN A 74 -7.00 -3.39 -0.03
CA ASN A 74 -7.53 -4.57 -0.67
C ASN A 74 -6.55 -5.08 -1.74
N TYR A 75 -6.29 -6.37 -1.73
CA TYR A 75 -5.38 -7.04 -2.66
C TYR A 75 -6.09 -8.08 -3.51
N CYS A 76 -5.62 -8.23 -4.73
CA CYS A 76 -5.93 -9.38 -5.57
C CYS A 76 -4.66 -10.16 -5.93
N VAL A 77 -4.66 -11.47 -5.70
CA VAL A 77 -3.51 -12.32 -6.04
C VAL A 77 -3.64 -12.79 -7.49
N ARG A 78 -2.56 -12.70 -8.26
CA ARG A 78 -2.47 -13.20 -9.63
C ARG A 78 -1.49 -14.35 -9.66
N TRP A 79 -2.00 -15.57 -9.74
CA TRP A 79 -1.19 -16.79 -9.77
C TRP A 79 -0.87 -17.16 -11.21
N GLU A 80 0.29 -16.70 -11.68
CA GLU A 80 0.83 -16.99 -13.01
C GLU A 80 1.75 -18.22 -12.93
N SER A 81 1.16 -19.36 -12.53
CA SER A 81 1.84 -20.65 -12.43
C SER A 81 0.87 -21.80 -12.65
N ASP A 82 1.39 -22.93 -13.13
CA ASP A 82 0.66 -24.19 -13.30
C ASP A 82 0.66 -25.05 -12.02
N GLN A 83 1.45 -24.66 -11.02
CA GLN A 83 1.54 -25.40 -9.76
C GLN A 83 0.24 -25.30 -8.96
N PRO A 84 -0.22 -26.41 -8.36
CA PRO A 84 -1.46 -26.43 -7.59
C PRO A 84 -1.34 -25.57 -6.32
N VAL A 85 -2.44 -24.90 -5.97
CA VAL A 85 -2.56 -24.09 -4.75
C VAL A 85 -3.59 -24.73 -3.84
N SER A 86 -3.15 -25.29 -2.71
CA SER A 86 -4.04 -25.76 -1.65
C SER A 86 -4.64 -24.60 -0.85
N ALA A 87 -5.74 -24.84 -0.13
CA ALA A 87 -6.29 -23.84 0.81
C ALA A 87 -5.24 -23.38 1.84
N ALA A 88 -4.43 -24.31 2.34
CA ALA A 88 -3.37 -23.99 3.30
C ALA A 88 -2.31 -23.06 2.70
N LEU A 89 -1.87 -23.31 1.46
CA LEU A 89 -0.91 -22.43 0.78
C LEU A 89 -1.51 -21.04 0.52
N ARG A 90 -2.78 -20.98 0.08
CA ARG A 90 -3.51 -19.71 -0.07
C ARG A 90 -3.48 -18.91 1.24
N ASP A 91 -3.84 -19.53 2.36
CA ASP A 91 -3.93 -18.86 3.66
C ASP A 91 -2.55 -18.43 4.17
N GLN A 92 -1.49 -19.21 3.89
CA GLN A 92 -0.11 -18.83 4.16
C GLN A 92 0.30 -17.60 3.35
N ILE A 93 -0.02 -17.55 2.04
CA ILE A 93 0.25 -16.37 1.19
C ILE A 93 -0.48 -15.14 1.71
N HIS A 94 -1.75 -15.27 2.11
CA HIS A 94 -2.52 -14.16 2.69
C HIS A 94 -1.87 -13.65 3.98
N THR A 95 -1.44 -14.57 4.85
CA THR A 95 -0.77 -14.24 6.11
C THR A 95 0.56 -13.55 5.87
N ALA A 96 1.35 -14.05 4.91
CA ALA A 96 2.63 -13.48 4.53
C ALA A 96 2.48 -12.05 4.00
N LEU A 97 1.53 -11.84 3.09
CA LEU A 97 1.23 -10.52 2.51
C LEU A 97 0.83 -9.50 3.59
N LYS A 98 -0.08 -9.90 4.49
CA LYS A 98 -0.48 -9.07 5.64
C LYS A 98 0.71 -8.72 6.54
N ARG A 99 1.56 -9.71 6.85
CA ARG A 99 2.76 -9.53 7.67
C ARG A 99 3.75 -8.54 7.03
N GLN A 100 4.04 -8.69 5.74
CA GLN A 100 4.99 -7.81 5.06
C GLN A 100 4.46 -6.37 4.97
N SER A 101 3.18 -6.20 4.59
CA SER A 101 2.54 -4.87 4.53
C SER A 101 2.54 -4.17 5.90
N LYS A 102 2.25 -4.93 6.97
CA LYS A 102 2.26 -4.39 8.34
C LYS A 102 3.61 -3.78 8.73
N LYS A 103 4.74 -4.35 8.31
CA LYS A 103 6.07 -3.82 8.66
C LYS A 103 6.31 -2.40 8.14
N TRP A 104 5.82 -2.08 6.95
CA TRP A 104 5.85 -0.72 6.42
C TRP A 104 4.95 0.21 7.22
N ILE A 105 3.71 -0.20 7.51
CA ILE A 105 2.75 0.62 8.29
C ILE A 105 3.26 0.88 9.71
N ASP A 106 3.83 -0.13 10.38
CA ASP A 106 4.43 0.02 11.72
C ASP A 106 5.61 1.01 11.72
N SER A 107 6.20 1.31 10.55
CA SER A 107 7.28 2.28 10.42
C SER A 107 6.79 3.74 10.44
N VAL A 108 5.50 4.00 10.20
CA VAL A 108 4.90 5.35 10.17
C VAL A 108 3.74 5.53 11.16
N ALA A 109 3.21 4.47 11.76
CA ALA A 109 2.19 4.55 12.79
C ALA A 109 2.64 5.47 13.96
N GLY A 110 1.82 6.46 14.29
CA GLY A 110 2.12 7.46 15.34
C GLY A 110 3.10 8.58 14.94
N PHE A 111 3.63 8.55 13.71
CA PHE A 111 4.57 9.55 13.20
C PHE A 111 3.86 10.71 12.49
N ASP A 112 4.21 11.95 12.86
CA ASP A 112 3.95 13.18 12.12
C ASP A 112 2.52 13.35 11.55
N GLY A 113 1.52 12.98 12.35
CA GLY A 113 0.10 13.12 12.01
C GLY A 113 -0.47 12.00 11.13
N PHE A 114 0.25 10.91 10.89
CA PHE A 114 -0.30 9.74 10.21
C PHE A 114 -1.51 9.19 10.99
N PRO A 115 -2.70 9.07 10.37
CA PRO A 115 -3.95 8.92 11.12
C PRO A 115 -4.29 7.47 11.53
N TYR A 116 -3.50 6.49 11.08
CA TYR A 116 -3.80 5.07 11.30
C TYR A 116 -2.71 4.37 12.13
N ASN A 117 -3.12 3.71 13.21
CA ASN A 117 -2.23 2.84 13.99
C ASN A 117 -2.09 1.43 13.39
N ASP A 118 -3.03 1.05 12.53
CA ASP A 118 -3.05 -0.22 11.80
C ASP A 118 -3.77 -0.02 10.46
N VAL A 119 -3.34 -0.75 9.44
CA VAL A 119 -3.95 -0.75 8.11
C VAL A 119 -4.18 -2.21 7.70
N PRO A 120 -5.36 -2.78 7.98
CA PRO A 120 -5.64 -4.16 7.62
C PRO A 120 -5.61 -4.38 6.11
N VAL A 121 -4.86 -5.40 5.69
CA VAL A 121 -4.87 -5.92 4.32
C VAL A 121 -5.92 -7.02 4.16
N LYS A 122 -6.79 -6.88 3.18
CA LYS A 122 -7.80 -7.86 2.79
C LYS A 122 -7.47 -8.42 1.42
N ILE A 123 -7.43 -9.74 1.28
CA ILE A 123 -7.33 -10.36 -0.05
C ILE A 123 -8.76 -10.58 -0.52
N VAL A 124 -9.15 -9.90 -1.60
CA VAL A 124 -10.54 -9.90 -2.10
C VAL A 124 -10.74 -10.77 -3.33
N GLY A 125 -9.65 -11.15 -4.01
CA GLY A 125 -9.72 -11.97 -5.20
C GLY A 125 -8.44 -12.74 -5.53
N TRP A 126 -8.60 -13.76 -6.36
CA TRP A 126 -7.55 -14.58 -6.97
C TRP A 126 -7.79 -14.73 -8.47
N ALA A 127 -6.78 -14.43 -9.28
CA ALA A 127 -6.78 -14.71 -10.71
C ALA A 127 -5.88 -15.91 -11.03
N VAL A 128 -6.40 -16.86 -11.80
CA VAL A 128 -5.68 -18.04 -12.27
C VAL A 128 -6.02 -18.32 -13.73
N LYS A 129 -5.10 -18.96 -14.46
CA LYS A 129 -5.38 -19.39 -15.84
C LYS A 129 -6.47 -20.46 -15.88
N ASN A 130 -6.33 -21.49 -15.03
CA ASN A 130 -7.25 -22.62 -14.95
C ASN A 130 -7.79 -22.76 -13.52
N ARG A 131 -9.12 -22.87 -13.36
CA ARG A 131 -9.74 -23.02 -12.03
C ARG A 131 -9.24 -24.25 -11.27
N SER A 132 -8.88 -25.30 -12.00
CA SER A 132 -8.36 -26.57 -11.47
C SER A 132 -7.01 -26.43 -10.77
N THR A 133 -6.26 -25.34 -11.02
CA THR A 133 -5.02 -25.02 -10.28
C THR A 133 -5.30 -24.76 -8.80
N LEU A 134 -6.49 -24.24 -8.45
CA LEU A 134 -6.89 -23.98 -7.08
C LEU A 134 -7.57 -25.23 -6.49
N GLN A 135 -6.90 -25.91 -5.55
CA GLN A 135 -7.38 -27.12 -4.87
C GLN A 135 -8.29 -26.81 -3.67
N TRP A 136 -9.14 -25.80 -3.84
CA TRP A 136 -10.09 -25.33 -2.84
C TRP A 136 -11.30 -24.72 -3.55
N THR A 137 -12.46 -24.72 -2.88
CA THR A 137 -13.76 -24.36 -3.48
C THR A 137 -14.62 -23.45 -2.60
N ASP A 138 -14.08 -22.97 -1.47
CA ASP A 138 -14.79 -21.99 -0.66
C ASP A 138 -14.95 -20.64 -1.39
N ASN A 139 -15.76 -19.76 -0.81
CA ASN A 139 -16.11 -18.44 -1.34
C ASN A 139 -15.46 -17.31 -0.55
N SER A 140 -14.29 -17.54 0.06
CA SER A 140 -13.63 -16.53 0.88
C SER A 140 -13.18 -15.30 0.08
N VAL A 141 -12.96 -15.48 -1.22
CA VAL A 141 -12.49 -14.45 -2.17
C VAL A 141 -13.11 -14.68 -3.55
N ASP A 142 -13.12 -13.65 -4.40
CA ASP A 142 -13.58 -13.77 -5.78
C ASP A 142 -12.55 -14.55 -6.60
N ILE A 143 -13.01 -15.37 -7.54
CA ILE A 143 -12.13 -16.12 -8.44
C ILE A 143 -12.29 -15.60 -9.87
N TYR A 144 -11.19 -15.17 -10.46
CA TYR A 144 -11.10 -14.73 -11.84
C TYR A 144 -10.38 -15.79 -12.68
N THR A 145 -11.03 -16.24 -13.75
CA THR A 145 -10.47 -17.18 -14.72
C THR A 145 -10.72 -16.68 -16.13
N GLY A 146 -9.77 -16.91 -17.03
CA GLY A 146 -9.90 -16.54 -18.46
C GLY A 146 -9.69 -15.06 -18.77
N LEU A 147 -9.38 -14.24 -17.77
CA LEU A 147 -8.87 -12.87 -17.98
C LEU A 147 -7.34 -12.95 -17.95
N GLU A 148 -6.69 -12.45 -18.99
CA GLU A 148 -5.23 -12.37 -19.10
C GLU A 148 -4.83 -10.97 -19.56
N SER A 149 -3.72 -10.46 -19.02
CA SER A 149 -3.05 -9.24 -19.46
C SER A 149 -1.55 -9.49 -19.39
N GLU A 150 -0.82 -9.11 -20.44
CA GLU A 150 0.63 -9.38 -20.57
C GLU A 150 1.00 -10.87 -20.39
N GLY A 151 0.09 -11.77 -20.77
CA GLY A 151 0.28 -13.22 -20.63
C GLY A 151 0.04 -13.77 -19.23
N ALA A 152 -0.29 -12.93 -18.25
CA ALA A 152 -0.55 -13.32 -16.87
C ALA A 152 -2.05 -13.29 -16.52
N PRO A 153 -2.57 -14.24 -15.71
CA PRO A 153 -3.94 -14.19 -15.20
C PRO A 153 -4.24 -12.87 -14.51
N GLN A 154 -5.38 -12.26 -14.81
CA GLN A 154 -5.72 -10.89 -14.44
C GLN A 154 -6.97 -10.86 -13.55
N CYS A 155 -6.92 -10.11 -12.45
CA CYS A 155 -8.12 -9.77 -11.69
C CYS A 155 -8.97 -8.75 -12.47
N SER A 156 -10.29 -8.73 -12.27
CA SER A 156 -11.18 -7.85 -13.05
C SER A 156 -10.71 -6.39 -13.07
N PRO A 157 -10.40 -5.82 -14.25
CA PRO A 157 -9.99 -4.41 -14.36
C PRO A 157 -11.05 -3.44 -13.82
N ASP A 158 -12.33 -3.78 -13.97
CA ASP A 158 -13.46 -3.00 -13.43
C ASP A 158 -13.42 -2.83 -11.89
N CYS A 159 -12.65 -3.68 -11.20
CA CYS A 159 -12.45 -3.64 -9.75
C CYS A 159 -11.08 -3.11 -9.33
N GLY A 160 -10.15 -2.85 -10.26
CA GLY A 160 -8.78 -2.47 -9.92
C GLY A 160 -8.60 -0.97 -9.83
N ARG A 161 -8.07 -0.48 -8.72
CA ARG A 161 -7.78 0.95 -8.52
C ARG A 161 -6.83 1.52 -9.56
N PHE A 162 -5.85 0.73 -10.01
CA PHE A 162 -4.96 1.10 -11.11
C PHE A 162 -5.72 1.58 -12.36
N PHE A 163 -6.88 0.98 -12.64
CA PHE A 163 -7.76 1.35 -13.77
C PHE A 163 -8.82 2.41 -13.41
N HIS A 164 -9.10 2.58 -12.11
CA HIS A 164 -10.18 3.42 -11.57
C HIS A 164 -9.66 4.35 -10.47
N GLN A 165 -8.66 5.17 -10.80
CA GLN A 165 -8.10 6.18 -9.89
C GLN A 165 -9.12 7.30 -9.57
N ASP A 166 -10.20 7.40 -10.35
CA ASP A 166 -11.36 8.25 -10.09
C ASP A 166 -12.26 7.71 -8.95
N GLY A 167 -11.98 6.51 -8.44
CA GLY A 167 -12.76 5.84 -7.41
C GLY A 167 -14.10 5.28 -7.90
N ASN A 168 -14.32 5.22 -9.22
CA ASN A 168 -15.57 4.75 -9.79
C ASN A 168 -15.57 3.23 -10.02
N TYR A 169 -16.00 2.49 -9.01
CA TYR A 169 -16.15 1.04 -9.06
C TYR A 169 -17.56 0.56 -9.43
N SER A 170 -18.36 1.39 -10.12
CA SER A 170 -19.75 1.04 -10.48
C SER A 170 -19.87 -0.20 -11.38
N LYS A 171 -18.81 -0.52 -12.13
CA LYS A 171 -18.72 -1.72 -12.97
C LYS A 171 -18.16 -2.95 -12.24
N CYS A 172 -17.57 -2.77 -11.06
CA CYS A 172 -17.12 -3.90 -10.25
C CYS A 172 -18.35 -4.67 -9.76
N PRO A 173 -18.50 -5.98 -10.01
CA PRO A 173 -19.69 -6.74 -9.62
C PRO A 173 -20.04 -6.68 -8.13
N GLY A 174 -19.06 -6.46 -7.26
CA GLY A 174 -19.26 -6.23 -5.82
C GLY A 174 -19.05 -4.78 -5.37
N GLY A 175 -19.02 -3.85 -6.32
CA GLY A 175 -18.83 -2.41 -6.12
C GLY A 175 -17.53 -2.08 -5.38
N ALA A 176 -17.52 -0.90 -4.76
CA ALA A 176 -16.39 -0.41 -3.98
C ALA A 176 -16.01 -1.34 -2.80
N ALA A 177 -16.90 -2.20 -2.31
CA ALA A 177 -16.55 -3.14 -1.24
C ALA A 177 -15.66 -4.29 -1.71
N ARG A 178 -15.66 -4.59 -3.02
CA ARG A 178 -14.89 -5.69 -3.63
C ARG A 178 -13.79 -5.22 -4.59
N HIS A 179 -13.54 -3.92 -4.65
CA HIS A 179 -12.39 -3.38 -5.38
C HIS A 179 -11.07 -3.83 -4.75
N TYR A 180 -9.99 -3.82 -5.53
CA TYR A 180 -8.63 -4.01 -5.04
C TYR A 180 -7.76 -2.79 -5.36
N ASP A 181 -6.89 -2.42 -4.43
CA ASP A 181 -5.92 -1.34 -4.60
C ASP A 181 -4.67 -1.84 -5.33
N GLN A 182 -4.24 -3.04 -4.94
CA GLN A 182 -2.97 -3.61 -5.38
C GLN A 182 -3.14 -5.05 -5.83
N SER A 183 -2.23 -5.50 -6.69
CA SER A 183 -2.15 -6.87 -7.15
C SER A 183 -0.81 -7.50 -6.77
N LEU A 184 -0.85 -8.72 -6.23
CA LEU A 184 0.34 -9.53 -5.99
C LEU A 184 0.46 -10.57 -7.10
N TRP A 185 1.42 -10.38 -7.99
CA TRP A 185 1.70 -11.28 -9.09
C TRP A 185 2.75 -12.30 -8.66
N LEU A 186 2.38 -13.56 -8.74
CA LEU A 186 3.21 -14.70 -8.40
C LEU A 186 3.52 -15.45 -9.69
N THR A 187 4.66 -15.10 -10.30
CA THR A 187 5.01 -15.52 -11.66
C THR A 187 6.01 -16.67 -11.66
N LYS A 188 5.67 -17.75 -12.37
CA LYS A 188 6.55 -18.90 -12.56
C LYS A 188 7.86 -18.49 -13.25
N GLY A 189 8.99 -18.86 -12.65
CA GLY A 189 10.32 -18.60 -13.21
C GLY A 189 10.74 -17.13 -13.27
N PHE A 190 9.99 -16.20 -12.65
CA PHE A 190 10.39 -14.80 -12.57
C PHE A 190 11.52 -14.62 -11.56
N GLY A 191 12.65 -14.13 -12.03
CA GLY A 191 13.79 -13.74 -11.20
C GLY A 191 13.71 -12.26 -10.83
N GLY A 192 14.02 -11.94 -9.57
CA GLY A 192 13.93 -10.58 -9.04
C GLY A 192 12.50 -10.18 -8.64
N GLY A 193 12.25 -8.88 -8.64
CA GLY A 193 10.97 -8.28 -8.29
C GLY A 193 10.66 -7.06 -9.17
N ALA A 194 9.40 -6.66 -9.18
CA ALA A 194 8.96 -5.37 -9.69
C ALA A 194 7.79 -4.86 -8.86
N GLY A 195 7.78 -3.56 -8.56
CA GLY A 195 6.82 -2.95 -7.66
C GLY A 195 6.40 -1.56 -8.10
N GLY A 196 5.25 -1.12 -7.63
CA GLY A 196 4.72 0.21 -7.91
C GLY A 196 3.32 0.41 -7.34
N ASP A 197 2.62 1.41 -7.85
CA ASP A 197 1.26 1.75 -7.43
C ASP A 197 0.25 0.62 -7.67
N TRP A 198 0.45 -0.17 -8.73
CA TRP A 198 -0.40 -1.31 -9.10
C TRP A 198 -0.20 -2.56 -8.21
N GLY A 199 0.85 -2.59 -7.38
CA GLY A 199 1.20 -3.71 -6.51
C GLY A 199 2.62 -4.23 -6.71
N GLN A 200 2.79 -5.55 -6.59
CA GLN A 200 4.10 -6.21 -6.60
C GLN A 200 4.08 -7.46 -7.49
N ARG A 201 5.21 -7.77 -8.13
CA ARG A 201 5.46 -9.01 -8.87
C ARG A 201 6.74 -9.66 -8.39
N ILE A 202 6.65 -10.94 -8.05
CA ILE A 202 7.79 -11.77 -7.64
C ILE A 202 7.64 -13.20 -8.18
N GLY A 203 8.72 -13.98 -8.11
CA GLY A 203 8.69 -15.39 -8.46
C GLY A 203 7.72 -16.21 -7.59
N SER A 204 6.88 -17.04 -8.21
CA SER A 204 5.93 -17.91 -7.48
C SER A 204 6.66 -18.90 -6.58
N GLU A 205 7.76 -19.47 -7.06
CA GLU A 205 8.63 -20.43 -6.37
C GLU A 205 9.33 -19.76 -5.19
N TYR A 206 9.80 -18.52 -5.39
CA TYR A 206 10.40 -17.70 -4.34
C TYR A 206 9.37 -17.42 -3.23
N MET A 207 8.17 -16.96 -3.59
CA MET A 207 7.10 -16.69 -2.62
C MET A 207 6.75 -17.93 -1.82
N VAL A 208 6.56 -19.09 -2.47
CA VAL A 208 6.25 -20.35 -1.78
C VAL A 208 7.37 -20.76 -0.84
N GLY A 209 8.63 -20.66 -1.27
CA GLY A 209 9.80 -20.98 -0.43
C GLY A 209 10.00 -20.04 0.75
N ALA A 210 9.58 -18.77 0.61
CA ALA A 210 9.74 -17.73 1.63
C ALA A 210 8.47 -17.43 2.44
N VAL A 211 7.33 -18.08 2.17
CA VAL A 211 6.00 -17.69 2.69
C VAL A 211 5.94 -17.58 4.22
N ASN A 212 6.74 -18.37 4.92
CA ASN A 212 6.81 -18.40 6.39
C ASN A 212 7.99 -17.61 6.98
N GLN A 213 8.84 -16.99 6.16
CA GLN A 213 9.93 -16.14 6.63
C GLN A 213 9.37 -14.85 7.24
N ASP A 214 10.02 -14.36 8.30
CA ASP A 214 9.59 -13.09 8.90
C ASP A 214 9.67 -11.95 7.87
N ASN A 215 10.81 -11.84 7.19
CA ASN A 215 11.06 -10.90 6.10
C ASN A 215 11.12 -11.64 4.76
N ILE A 216 10.20 -11.33 3.84
CA ILE A 216 10.25 -11.79 2.47
C ILE A 216 10.94 -10.68 1.67
N HIS A 217 12.27 -10.71 1.66
CA HIS A 217 13.15 -9.63 1.19
C HIS A 217 12.65 -8.96 -0.10
N ILE A 218 12.50 -9.71 -1.21
CA ILE A 218 12.11 -9.11 -2.50
C ILE A 218 10.72 -8.46 -2.38
N LEU A 219 9.77 -9.12 -1.73
CA LEU A 219 8.43 -8.55 -1.54
C LEU A 219 8.44 -7.26 -0.72
N LEU A 220 9.27 -7.19 0.33
CA LEU A 220 9.41 -5.97 1.13
C LEU A 220 9.99 -4.82 0.31
N HIS A 221 11.00 -5.09 -0.52
CA HIS A 221 11.59 -4.13 -1.43
C HIS A 221 10.53 -3.60 -2.42
N GLU A 222 9.81 -4.49 -3.09
CA GLU A 222 8.77 -4.09 -4.06
C GLU A 222 7.62 -3.30 -3.42
N MET A 223 7.29 -3.59 -2.16
CA MET A 223 6.33 -2.80 -1.39
C MET A 223 6.83 -1.37 -1.10
N GLY A 224 8.15 -1.16 -1.00
CA GLY A 224 8.73 0.18 -0.86
C GLY A 224 8.37 1.08 -2.04
N HIS A 225 8.47 0.57 -3.27
CA HIS A 225 8.10 1.29 -4.49
C HIS A 225 6.63 1.72 -4.53
N THR A 226 5.73 0.90 -3.97
CA THR A 226 4.31 1.27 -3.84
C THR A 226 4.13 2.57 -3.07
N TYR A 227 5.01 2.88 -2.12
CA TYR A 227 4.98 4.11 -1.34
C TYR A 227 5.94 5.19 -1.85
N GLY A 228 6.47 5.03 -3.06
CA GLY A 228 7.29 6.01 -3.76
C GLY A 228 8.78 5.93 -3.45
N LEU A 229 9.26 4.89 -2.76
CA LEU A 229 10.69 4.75 -2.51
C LEU A 229 11.41 4.28 -3.78
N ASP A 230 12.55 4.91 -4.10
CA ASP A 230 13.33 4.60 -5.30
C ASP A 230 14.21 3.37 -5.13
N ASP A 231 14.60 2.80 -6.27
CA ASP A 231 15.73 1.89 -6.38
C ASP A 231 17.08 2.64 -6.30
N PHE A 232 18.10 1.98 -5.76
CA PHE A 232 19.46 2.53 -5.66
C PHE A 232 20.48 1.66 -6.39
N TYR A 233 20.43 1.64 -7.73
CA TYR A 233 21.37 0.87 -8.58
C TYR A 233 22.63 1.66 -8.92
N ASP A 234 22.48 2.87 -9.46
CA ASP A 234 23.58 3.64 -10.06
C ASP A 234 24.14 4.72 -9.12
N TRP A 235 23.44 5.00 -8.03
CA TRP A 235 23.81 6.02 -7.06
C TRP A 235 23.32 5.65 -5.67
N THR A 236 24.06 6.07 -4.65
CA THR A 236 23.68 5.93 -3.23
C THR A 236 23.94 7.22 -2.47
N PRO A 237 23.11 7.54 -1.46
CA PRO A 237 23.31 8.71 -0.62
C PRO A 237 24.55 8.57 0.26
N THR A 238 25.15 9.71 0.61
CA THR A 238 26.43 9.79 1.30
C THR A 238 26.33 9.27 2.73
N GLY A 239 27.27 8.41 3.13
CA GLY A 239 27.45 8.01 4.54
C GLY A 239 26.45 6.97 5.04
N VAL A 240 25.66 6.37 4.16
CA VAL A 240 24.74 5.26 4.46
C VAL A 240 24.88 4.16 3.42
N GLY A 241 24.54 2.93 3.80
CA GLY A 241 24.57 1.77 2.92
C GLY A 241 23.99 0.56 3.66
N GLY A 242 23.70 -0.52 2.92
CA GLY A 242 23.12 -1.71 3.51
C GLY A 242 21.69 -1.47 3.98
N PHE A 243 20.83 -1.03 3.06
CA PHE A 243 19.41 -0.76 3.31
C PHE A 243 18.55 -1.42 2.23
N LEU A 244 17.29 -1.69 2.56
CA LEU A 244 16.41 -2.54 1.76
C LEU A 244 16.24 -2.03 0.33
N MET A 245 16.05 -0.72 0.16
CA MET A 245 15.86 -0.11 -1.16
C MET A 245 17.15 -0.09 -2.01
N GLN A 246 18.31 -0.36 -1.42
CA GLN A 246 19.52 -0.71 -2.14
C GLN A 246 19.54 -2.23 -2.34
N ALA A 247 18.89 -2.68 -3.42
CA ALA A 247 18.60 -4.08 -3.70
C ALA A 247 19.79 -5.01 -3.44
N GLY A 248 19.55 -6.08 -2.65
CA GLY A 248 20.57 -7.08 -2.34
C GLY A 248 21.52 -6.74 -1.19
N THR A 249 21.43 -5.54 -0.59
CA THR A 249 22.36 -5.13 0.49
C THR A 249 21.79 -5.26 1.90
N ALA A 250 20.46 -5.39 2.04
CA ALA A 250 19.78 -5.77 3.28
C ALA A 250 18.57 -6.66 2.96
N ASP A 251 18.18 -7.52 3.89
CA ASP A 251 17.06 -8.46 3.74
C ASP A 251 15.82 -8.09 4.58
N HIS A 252 15.83 -6.89 5.18
CA HIS A 252 14.80 -6.37 6.07
C HIS A 252 14.72 -4.84 5.96
N ILE A 253 13.59 -4.25 6.37
CA ILE A 253 13.43 -2.79 6.46
C ILE A 253 14.38 -2.25 7.53
N THR A 254 15.41 -1.53 7.11
CA THR A 254 16.41 -0.93 8.00
C THR A 254 15.94 0.41 8.54
N GLU A 255 16.67 0.99 9.49
CA GLU A 255 16.31 2.30 10.02
C GLU A 255 16.35 3.41 8.96
N PHE A 256 17.26 3.33 7.99
CA PHE A 256 17.31 4.30 6.90
C PHE A 256 16.07 4.19 6.00
N ASP A 257 15.61 2.97 5.70
CA ASP A 257 14.37 2.75 4.94
C ASP A 257 13.14 3.34 5.64
N LYS A 258 13.04 3.18 6.97
CA LYS A 258 11.95 3.78 7.75
C LYS A 258 11.97 5.30 7.70
N TRP A 259 13.15 5.92 7.75
CA TRP A 259 13.24 7.38 7.64
C TRP A 259 12.95 7.89 6.23
N MET A 260 13.37 7.19 5.17
CA MET A 260 12.94 7.51 3.80
C MET A 260 11.42 7.43 3.66
N TYR A 261 10.81 6.38 4.22
CA TYR A 261 9.36 6.17 4.24
C TYR A 261 8.61 7.29 4.96
N ARG A 262 9.10 7.68 6.15
CA ARG A 262 8.58 8.81 6.94
C ARG A 262 8.76 10.14 6.23
N ASP A 263 9.87 10.33 5.51
CA ASP A 263 10.13 11.55 4.76
C ASP A 263 9.15 11.72 3.60
N PHE A 264 8.84 10.62 2.90
CA PHE A 264 7.81 10.62 1.86
C PHE A 264 6.45 11.03 2.41
N TRP A 265 6.04 10.46 3.55
CA TRP A 265 4.83 10.84 4.25
C TRP A 265 4.81 12.35 4.59
N ARG A 266 5.89 12.86 5.18
CA ARG A 266 6.01 14.27 5.59
C ARG A 266 5.77 15.23 4.42
N HIS A 267 6.27 14.92 3.23
CA HIS A 267 6.08 15.76 2.05
C HIS A 267 4.69 15.63 1.43
N LEU A 268 4.03 14.47 1.55
CA LEU A 268 2.71 14.25 0.95
C LEU A 268 1.53 14.59 1.87
N LYS A 269 1.69 14.54 3.20
CA LYS A 269 0.56 14.57 4.15
C LYS A 269 -0.38 15.79 4.01
N SER A 270 0.18 16.94 3.65
CA SER A 270 -0.58 18.20 3.46
C SER A 270 -1.68 18.07 2.41
N ARG A 271 -1.50 17.19 1.42
CA ARG A 271 -2.51 16.92 0.38
C ARG A 271 -3.77 16.24 0.92
N TYR A 272 -3.69 15.66 2.12
CA TYR A 272 -4.82 15.04 2.83
C TYR A 272 -5.41 15.95 3.91
N GLY A 273 -4.95 17.21 4.00
CA GLY A 273 -5.39 18.17 5.03
C GLY A 273 -4.78 17.94 6.41
N LEU A 274 -3.58 17.34 6.47
CA LEU A 274 -2.83 17.02 7.69
C LEU A 274 -1.54 17.84 7.81
#